data_AF-A0A375FML4-F1
#
_entry.id   AF-A0A375FML4-F1
#
_cell.length_a   1.000
_cell.length_b   1.000
_cell.length_c   1.000
_cell.angle_alpha   90.00
_cell.angle_beta   90.00
_cell.angle_gamma   90.00
#
_symmetry.space_group_name_H-M   'P 1'
#
loop_
_entity.id
_entity.type
_entity.pdbx_description
1 polymer ?
#
loop_
_entity_poly.entity_id
_entity_poly.type
_entity_poly.pdbx_seq_one_letter_code
_entity_poly.pdbx_strand_id
1 'polypeptide(L)'
;MIRQCCRNAIATALTTLALSAPVRAEDDIMRGAQAARACMACHSFAPGRHMTGPSLAHVWGRKAGTVDGFARYSDALRRSGLVWDRKNLDAWLKNPAALVPGNAMGFPGIPDARTRAGLVSYIEAISAGRVSAPEDGGLPSLRELDPVSRVTMIRYCGDAYRVTTADRKTHIFWEFNLRFKTDGSPDGPPAGGPALIGTGMQGDRATVVFARPEEISPFLQRQCP
;
A
#
# COMPACT_ATOMS: atom_id res chain seq x y z
N MET A 1 69.39 20.31 -50.07
CA MET A 1 68.50 20.81 -51.14
C MET A 1 67.34 19.84 -51.33
N ILE A 2 66.15 20.28 -50.91
CA ILE A 2 64.77 19.91 -51.29
C ILE A 2 64.56 18.54 -51.96
N ARG A 3 63.85 17.63 -51.26
CA ARG A 3 62.86 16.73 -51.88
C ARG A 3 61.66 16.52 -50.95
N GLN A 4 60.54 17.17 -51.29
CA GLN A 4 59.22 16.99 -50.71
C GLN A 4 58.75 15.53 -50.90
N CYS A 5 58.47 14.85 -49.79
CA CYS A 5 57.76 13.57 -49.80
C CYS A 5 56.26 13.80 -49.81
N CYS A 6 55.58 13.16 -50.75
CA CYS A 6 54.14 12.90 -50.75
C CYS A 6 53.68 12.34 -49.41
N ARG A 7 52.60 12.87 -48.82
CA ARG A 7 51.80 12.13 -47.85
C ARG A 7 50.33 12.24 -48.25
N ASN A 8 49.82 11.10 -48.71
CA ASN A 8 48.41 10.84 -48.98
C ASN A 8 47.54 11.13 -47.75
N ALA A 9 46.39 11.76 -48.00
CA ALA A 9 45.31 11.88 -47.04
C ALA A 9 44.70 10.49 -46.77
N ILE A 10 44.63 10.11 -45.49
CA ILE A 10 43.78 9.00 -45.01
C ILE A 10 42.73 9.65 -44.13
N ALA A 11 41.51 9.77 -44.66
CA ALA A 11 40.34 10.21 -43.89
C ALA A 11 39.76 8.98 -43.16
N THR A 12 39.99 8.89 -41.87
CA THR A 12 39.38 7.87 -41.00
C THR A 12 37.96 8.31 -40.66
N ALA A 13 36.95 7.64 -41.25
CA ALA A 13 35.56 7.82 -40.87
C ALA A 13 35.27 7.07 -39.55
N LEU A 14 35.16 7.80 -38.43
CA LEU A 14 34.66 7.26 -37.17
C LEU A 14 33.15 7.03 -37.29
N THR A 15 32.72 5.77 -37.37
CA THR A 15 31.31 5.40 -37.27
C THR A 15 30.92 5.34 -35.79
N THR A 16 30.25 6.39 -35.30
CA THR A 16 29.67 6.40 -33.96
C THR A 16 28.41 5.54 -33.93
N LEU A 17 28.50 4.38 -33.28
CA LEU A 17 27.36 3.51 -33.00
C LEU A 17 26.55 4.10 -31.83
N ALA A 18 25.48 4.83 -32.13
CA ALA A 18 24.60 5.40 -31.11
C ALA A 18 23.65 4.32 -30.55
N LEU A 19 23.94 3.82 -29.35
CA LEU A 19 23.09 2.87 -28.62
C LEU A 19 22.05 3.63 -27.76
N SER A 20 20.98 4.14 -28.38
CA SER A 20 19.99 5.03 -27.75
C SER A 20 18.78 4.30 -27.12
N ALA A 21 18.98 3.29 -26.27
CA ALA A 21 17.87 2.51 -25.67
C ALA A 21 17.65 2.55 -24.14
N PRO A 22 18.55 3.04 -23.25
CA PRO A 22 18.30 2.94 -21.79
C PRO A 22 17.48 4.09 -21.17
N VAL A 23 17.50 5.30 -21.76
CA VAL A 23 16.87 6.50 -21.14
C VAL A 23 15.35 6.38 -21.01
N ARG A 24 14.68 5.83 -22.02
CA ARG A 24 13.22 5.79 -22.07
C ARG A 24 12.61 4.82 -21.06
N ALA A 25 13.27 3.70 -20.79
CA ALA A 25 12.78 2.71 -19.84
C ALA A 25 12.86 3.22 -18.40
N GLU A 26 13.95 3.90 -18.04
CA GLU A 26 14.13 4.51 -16.73
C GLU A 26 13.11 5.63 -16.49
N ASP A 27 12.90 6.49 -17.48
CA ASP A 27 11.90 7.58 -17.41
C ASP A 27 10.47 7.04 -17.21
N ASP A 28 10.13 5.94 -17.87
CA ASP A 28 8.82 5.29 -17.75
C ASP A 28 8.64 4.66 -16.36
N ILE A 29 9.70 4.05 -15.80
CA ILE A 29 9.70 3.49 -14.44
C ILE A 29 9.55 4.59 -13.39
N MET A 30 10.27 5.71 -13.52
CA MET A 30 10.18 6.85 -12.60
C MET A 30 8.80 7.51 -12.65
N ARG A 31 8.22 7.68 -13.84
CA ARG A 31 6.84 8.14 -14.01
C ARG A 31 5.84 7.18 -13.36
N GLY A 32 6.07 5.88 -13.53
CA GLY A 32 5.26 4.83 -12.91
C GLY A 32 5.33 4.86 -11.38
N ALA A 33 6.52 5.04 -10.80
CA ALA A 33 6.71 5.16 -9.36
C ALA A 33 5.94 6.37 -8.78
N GLN A 34 5.98 7.52 -9.48
CA GLN A 34 5.20 8.69 -9.09
C GLN A 34 3.68 8.40 -9.13
N ALA A 35 3.20 7.73 -10.17
CA ALA A 35 1.79 7.37 -10.32
C ALA A 35 1.33 6.34 -9.26
N ALA A 36 2.22 5.42 -8.84
CA ALA A 36 1.93 4.38 -7.86
C ALA A 36 1.55 4.94 -6.48
N ARG A 37 1.97 6.18 -6.17
CA ARG A 37 1.59 6.86 -4.91
C ARG A 37 0.09 7.01 -4.74
N ALA A 38 -0.67 7.16 -5.83
CA ALA A 38 -2.13 7.20 -5.76
C ALA A 38 -2.74 5.87 -5.28
N CYS A 39 -2.04 4.75 -5.50
CA CYS A 39 -2.48 3.42 -5.08
C CYS A 39 -2.19 3.17 -3.59
N MET A 40 -1.15 3.81 -3.03
CA MET A 40 -0.66 3.58 -1.67
C MET A 40 -1.65 4.01 -0.57
N ALA A 41 -2.65 4.83 -0.91
CA ALA A 41 -3.73 5.17 0.02
C ALA A 41 -4.61 3.96 0.38
N CYS A 42 -4.68 2.97 -0.52
CA CYS A 42 -5.59 1.83 -0.39
C CYS A 42 -4.89 0.47 -0.51
N HIS A 43 -3.65 0.44 -0.97
CA HIS A 43 -2.92 -0.79 -1.25
C HIS A 43 -1.51 -0.74 -0.68
N SER A 44 -1.06 -1.84 -0.09
CA SER A 44 0.37 -2.07 0.18
C SER A 44 0.99 -2.85 -0.98
N PHE A 45 2.30 -2.66 -1.15
CA PHE A 45 3.14 -3.45 -2.06
C PHE A 45 3.88 -4.58 -1.34
N ALA A 46 3.74 -4.68 -0.01
CA ALA A 46 4.26 -5.79 0.78
C ALA A 46 3.35 -7.04 0.65
N PRO A 47 3.94 -8.25 0.51
CA PRO A 47 3.16 -9.49 0.37
C PRO A 47 2.32 -9.76 1.62
N GLY A 48 1.07 -10.17 1.42
CA GLY A 48 0.13 -10.51 2.51
C GLY A 48 -0.42 -9.30 3.29
N ARG A 49 0.08 -8.09 3.07
CA ARG A 49 -0.39 -6.88 3.74
C ARG A 49 -1.55 -6.26 2.98
N HIS A 50 -2.77 -6.49 3.47
CA HIS A 50 -3.98 -5.91 2.90
C HIS A 50 -4.37 -4.61 3.61
N MET A 51 -4.90 -3.65 2.87
CA MET A 51 -5.45 -2.40 3.39
C MET A 51 -6.92 -2.31 2.99
N THR A 52 -7.43 -1.12 2.63
CA THR A 52 -8.75 -0.96 2.01
C THR A 52 -8.90 -1.92 0.82
N GLY A 53 -7.87 -1.99 -0.02
CA GLY A 53 -7.71 -2.95 -1.11
C GLY A 53 -6.67 -4.06 -0.83
N PRO A 54 -6.58 -5.06 -1.70
CA PRO A 54 -5.63 -6.17 -1.60
C PRO A 54 -4.17 -5.73 -1.74
N SER A 55 -3.21 -6.53 -1.26
CA SER A 55 -1.79 -6.34 -1.57
C SER A 55 -1.57 -6.41 -3.09
N LEU A 56 -0.74 -5.51 -3.60
CA LEU A 56 -0.30 -5.49 -5.01
C LEU A 56 1.02 -6.23 -5.23
N ALA A 57 1.61 -6.83 -4.18
CA ALA A 57 2.77 -7.69 -4.32
C ALA A 57 2.48 -8.82 -5.31
N HIS A 58 3.42 -9.09 -6.22
CA HIS A 58 3.33 -10.17 -7.22
C HIS A 58 2.00 -10.20 -8.01
N VAL A 59 1.45 -9.01 -8.32
CA VAL A 59 0.16 -8.93 -9.02
C VAL A 59 0.27 -9.32 -10.49
N TRP A 60 1.44 -9.14 -11.11
CA TRP A 60 1.65 -9.48 -12.52
C TRP A 60 1.41 -10.97 -12.80
N GLY A 61 0.64 -11.26 -13.84
CA GLY A 61 0.25 -12.62 -14.24
C GLY A 61 -0.77 -13.30 -13.32
N ARG A 62 -1.16 -12.68 -12.20
CA ARG A 62 -2.16 -13.24 -11.28
C ARG A 62 -3.57 -13.05 -11.83
N LYS A 63 -4.45 -14.02 -11.58
CA LYS A 63 -5.88 -13.88 -11.85
C LYS A 63 -6.49 -12.77 -10.97
N ALA A 64 -7.39 -11.98 -11.54
CA ALA A 64 -8.09 -10.93 -10.79
C ALA A 64 -8.99 -11.54 -9.70
N GLY A 65 -9.00 -10.92 -8.52
CA GLY A 65 -9.88 -11.34 -7.42
C GLY A 65 -9.40 -12.56 -6.63
N THR A 66 -8.12 -12.94 -6.72
CA THR A 66 -7.60 -14.19 -6.14
C THR A 66 -6.37 -14.03 -5.24
N VAL A 67 -6.05 -12.83 -4.73
CA VAL A 67 -4.98 -12.78 -3.71
C VAL A 67 -5.46 -13.48 -2.45
N ASP A 68 -4.62 -14.34 -1.88
CA ASP A 68 -4.90 -15.02 -0.62
C ASP A 68 -5.02 -14.00 0.51
N GLY A 69 -5.83 -14.30 1.53
CA GLY A 69 -6.06 -13.43 2.69
C GLY A 69 -7.03 -12.25 2.45
N PHE A 70 -7.33 -11.87 1.20
CA PHE A 70 -8.29 -10.80 0.92
C PHE A 70 -9.69 -11.32 0.58
N ALA A 71 -10.54 -11.46 1.60
CA ALA A 71 -11.91 -11.94 1.44
C ALA A 71 -12.88 -10.91 0.81
N ARG A 72 -12.52 -9.62 0.77
CA ARG A 72 -13.44 -8.51 0.43
C ARG A 72 -13.44 -8.10 -1.05
N TYR A 73 -13.08 -8.99 -1.98
CA TYR A 73 -13.27 -8.70 -3.40
C TYR A 73 -14.75 -8.64 -3.75
N SER A 74 -15.11 -7.67 -4.59
CA SER A 74 -16.39 -7.67 -5.27
C SER A 74 -16.56 -8.92 -6.12
N ASP A 75 -17.76 -9.47 -6.08
CA ASP A 75 -18.25 -10.54 -6.95
C ASP A 75 -17.94 -10.32 -8.44
N ALA A 76 -18.14 -9.08 -8.92
CA ALA A 76 -17.86 -8.71 -10.31
C ALA A 76 -16.39 -8.96 -10.69
N LEU A 77 -15.45 -8.50 -9.85
CA LEU A 77 -14.02 -8.70 -10.10
C LEU A 77 -13.61 -10.17 -10.00
N ARG A 78 -14.15 -10.94 -9.04
CA ARG A 78 -13.90 -12.39 -8.91
C ARG A 78 -14.32 -13.16 -10.17
N ARG A 79 -15.44 -12.76 -10.78
CA ARG A 79 -16.00 -13.41 -11.98
C ARG A 79 -15.49 -12.84 -13.30
N SER A 80 -14.69 -11.78 -13.27
CA SER A 80 -14.22 -11.07 -14.49
C SER A 80 -13.40 -11.93 -15.45
N GLY A 81 -12.76 -13.01 -14.95
CA GLY A 81 -11.87 -13.85 -15.75
C GLY A 81 -10.55 -13.17 -16.16
N LEU A 82 -10.30 -11.94 -15.70
CA LEU A 82 -9.11 -11.19 -16.05
C LEU A 82 -7.85 -11.83 -15.44
N VAL A 83 -6.76 -11.74 -16.19
CA VAL A 83 -5.39 -11.97 -15.73
C VAL A 83 -4.65 -10.65 -15.80
N TRP A 84 -3.90 -10.30 -14.77
CA TRP A 84 -3.18 -9.03 -14.71
C TRP A 84 -1.94 -9.05 -15.61
N ASP A 85 -2.16 -8.74 -16.87
CA ASP A 85 -1.12 -8.48 -17.86
C ASP A 85 -1.13 -6.99 -18.25
N ARG A 86 -0.24 -6.62 -19.19
CA ARG A 86 -0.10 -5.25 -19.68
C ARG A 86 -1.42 -4.67 -20.21
N LYS A 87 -2.16 -5.45 -20.99
CA LYS A 87 -3.38 -5.00 -21.67
C LYS A 87 -4.50 -4.78 -20.66
N ASN A 88 -4.71 -5.75 -19.78
CA ASN A 88 -5.78 -5.72 -18.80
C ASN A 88 -5.50 -4.68 -17.71
N LEU A 89 -4.24 -4.51 -17.28
CA LEU A 89 -3.87 -3.46 -16.34
C LEU A 89 -4.01 -2.06 -16.95
N ASP A 90 -3.63 -1.81 -18.21
CA ASP A 90 -3.87 -0.50 -18.84
C ASP A 90 -5.37 -0.17 -18.90
N ALA A 91 -6.20 -1.11 -19.35
CA ALA A 91 -7.64 -0.93 -19.42
C ALA A 91 -8.27 -0.71 -18.03
N TRP A 92 -7.81 -1.48 -17.03
CA TRP A 92 -8.26 -1.37 -15.64
C TRP A 92 -7.90 0.00 -15.06
N LEU A 93 -6.65 0.44 -15.23
CA LEU A 93 -6.18 1.72 -14.74
C LEU A 93 -6.79 2.90 -15.49
N LYS A 94 -7.26 2.72 -16.73
CA LYS A 94 -7.96 3.76 -17.49
C LYS A 94 -9.33 4.05 -16.89
N ASN A 95 -10.12 3.02 -16.63
CA ASN A 95 -11.45 3.15 -16.01
C ASN A 95 -11.90 1.80 -15.45
N PRO A 96 -11.70 1.55 -14.14
CA PRO A 96 -12.06 0.28 -13.51
C PRO A 96 -13.55 -0.03 -13.59
N ALA A 97 -14.39 0.99 -13.35
CA ALA A 97 -15.85 0.87 -13.37
C ALA A 97 -16.39 0.51 -14.75
N ALA A 98 -15.76 1.01 -15.82
CA ALA A 98 -16.12 0.65 -17.19
C ALA A 98 -15.62 -0.75 -17.57
N LEU A 99 -14.40 -1.14 -17.16
CA LEU A 99 -13.86 -2.46 -17.49
C LEU A 99 -14.60 -3.59 -16.76
N VAL A 100 -14.87 -3.41 -15.46
CA VAL A 100 -15.62 -4.38 -14.65
C VAL A 100 -16.73 -3.64 -13.89
N PRO A 101 -17.92 -3.50 -14.48
CA PRO A 101 -19.07 -2.91 -13.80
C PRO A 101 -19.39 -3.64 -12.50
N GLY A 102 -19.65 -2.89 -11.43
CA GLY A 102 -19.93 -3.45 -10.09
C GLY A 102 -18.68 -3.88 -9.30
N ASN A 103 -17.47 -3.57 -9.77
CA ASN A 103 -16.28 -3.73 -8.94
C ASN A 103 -16.30 -2.74 -7.74
N ALA A 104 -15.67 -3.12 -6.64
CA ALA A 104 -15.65 -2.32 -5.41
C ALA A 104 -14.53 -1.26 -5.34
N MET A 105 -13.67 -1.15 -6.36
CA MET A 105 -12.58 -0.19 -6.38
C MET A 105 -13.10 1.17 -6.85
N GLY A 106 -13.38 2.06 -5.89
CA GLY A 106 -13.84 3.44 -6.14
C GLY A 106 -12.77 4.38 -6.70
N PHE A 107 -11.98 3.93 -7.67
CA PHE A 107 -10.92 4.70 -8.32
C PHE A 107 -11.41 5.26 -9.67
N PRO A 108 -11.28 6.57 -9.92
CA PRO A 108 -11.80 7.20 -11.15
C PRO A 108 -11.05 6.80 -12.42
N GLY A 109 -9.83 6.26 -12.29
CA GLY A 109 -8.95 5.96 -13.42
C GLY A 109 -7.90 7.04 -13.68
N ILE A 110 -6.95 6.74 -14.56
CA ILE A 110 -5.86 7.62 -14.99
C ILE A 110 -6.07 7.91 -16.48
N PRO A 111 -6.53 9.10 -16.87
CA PRO A 111 -6.81 9.42 -18.28
C PRO A 111 -5.56 9.42 -19.17
N ASP A 112 -4.43 9.91 -18.65
CA ASP A 112 -3.18 10.03 -19.39
C ASP A 112 -2.55 8.65 -19.70
N ALA A 113 -2.41 8.34 -20.99
CA ALA A 113 -1.94 7.05 -21.45
C ALA A 113 -0.45 6.81 -21.13
N ARG A 114 0.40 7.85 -21.15
CA ARG A 114 1.81 7.70 -20.81
C ARG A 114 2.01 7.38 -19.34
N THR A 115 1.24 8.03 -18.46
CA THR A 115 1.24 7.78 -17.02
C THR A 115 0.79 6.35 -16.72
N ARG A 116 -0.29 5.88 -17.36
CA ARG A 116 -0.70 4.46 -17.24
C ARG A 116 0.37 3.50 -17.71
N ALA A 117 0.94 3.73 -18.90
CA ALA A 117 1.98 2.86 -19.44
C ALA A 117 3.20 2.76 -18.51
N GLY A 118 3.64 3.89 -17.93
CA GLY A 118 4.69 3.93 -16.92
C GLY A 118 4.32 3.15 -15.66
N LEU A 119 3.09 3.34 -15.13
CA LEU A 119 2.60 2.62 -13.95
C LEU A 119 2.53 1.10 -14.20
N VAL A 120 2.05 0.67 -15.36
CA VAL A 120 2.00 -0.75 -15.73
C VAL A 120 3.41 -1.34 -15.78
N SER A 121 4.37 -0.63 -16.39
CA SER A 121 5.78 -1.05 -16.41
C SER A 121 6.39 -1.12 -15.02
N TYR A 122 6.05 -0.17 -14.14
CA TYR A 122 6.51 -0.16 -12.76
C TYR A 122 5.95 -1.34 -11.95
N ILE A 123 4.66 -1.63 -12.07
CA ILE A 123 4.02 -2.79 -11.42
C ILE A 123 4.65 -4.11 -11.89
N GLU A 124 4.92 -4.22 -13.19
CA GLU A 124 5.63 -5.37 -13.77
C GLU A 124 7.05 -5.51 -13.20
N ALA A 125 7.79 -4.39 -13.10
CA ALA A 125 9.14 -4.38 -12.58
C ALA A 125 9.19 -4.76 -11.09
N ILE A 126 8.28 -4.24 -10.25
CA ILE A 126 8.16 -4.62 -8.83
C ILE A 126 7.81 -6.11 -8.72
N SER A 127 6.82 -6.59 -9.48
CA SER A 127 6.39 -7.99 -9.40
C SER A 127 7.52 -8.96 -9.78
N ALA A 128 8.41 -8.54 -10.68
CA ALA A 128 9.59 -9.29 -11.11
C ALA A 128 10.84 -9.06 -10.22
N GLY A 129 10.75 -8.24 -9.15
CA GLY A 129 11.88 -7.91 -8.28
C GLY A 129 12.99 -7.07 -8.95
N ARG A 130 12.70 -6.42 -10.08
CA ARG A 130 13.65 -5.57 -10.81
C ARG A 130 13.81 -4.19 -10.19
N VAL A 131 12.80 -3.73 -9.45
CA VAL A 131 12.78 -2.46 -8.72
C VAL A 131 12.13 -2.70 -7.36
N SER A 132 12.64 -2.06 -6.33
CA SER A 132 12.04 -2.11 -5.00
C SER A 132 10.66 -1.46 -5.00
N ALA A 133 9.72 -2.09 -4.30
CA ALA A 133 8.45 -1.48 -3.98
C ALA A 133 8.67 -0.18 -3.17
N PRO A 134 7.78 0.83 -3.31
CA PRO A 134 7.85 2.00 -2.45
C PRO A 134 7.55 1.57 -1.01
N GLU A 135 8.30 2.10 -0.04
CA GLU A 135 8.02 1.83 1.37
C GLU A 135 6.60 2.28 1.70
N ASP A 136 5.80 1.35 2.22
CA ASP A 136 4.41 1.62 2.54
C ASP A 136 4.36 2.70 3.64
N GLY A 137 3.79 3.87 3.33
CA GLY A 137 3.49 4.91 4.32
C GLY A 137 2.36 4.52 5.30
N GLY A 138 2.12 3.22 5.49
CA GLY A 138 1.11 2.67 6.39
C GLY A 138 1.48 2.85 7.86
N LEU A 139 0.51 2.60 8.75
CA LEU A 139 0.78 2.54 10.19
C LEU A 139 1.94 1.55 10.47
N PRO A 140 2.84 1.87 11.41
CA PRO A 140 3.88 0.92 11.83
C PRO A 140 3.24 -0.35 12.40
N SER A 141 4.00 -1.43 12.45
CA SER A 141 3.54 -2.69 13.06
C SER A 141 3.10 -2.46 14.51
N LEU A 142 1.91 -2.94 14.86
CA LEU A 142 1.31 -2.84 16.19
C LEU A 142 1.72 -4.00 17.11
N ARG A 143 2.57 -4.89 16.60
CA ARG A 143 3.08 -6.06 17.33
C ARG A 143 4.04 -5.65 18.44
N GLU A 144 5.00 -4.78 18.11
CA GLU A 144 6.02 -4.29 19.03
C GLU A 144 5.79 -2.80 19.27
N LEU A 145 5.04 -2.49 20.33
CA LEU A 145 4.70 -1.13 20.71
C LEU A 145 5.36 -0.77 22.04
N ASP A 146 5.70 0.51 22.17
CA ASP A 146 6.08 1.10 23.45
C ASP A 146 4.97 0.85 24.51
N PRO A 147 5.31 0.62 25.79
CA PRO A 147 4.33 0.45 26.86
C PRO A 147 3.23 1.53 26.93
N VAL A 148 3.51 2.77 26.51
CA VAL A 148 2.51 3.85 26.45
C VAL A 148 1.38 3.60 25.46
N SER A 149 1.59 2.72 24.48
CA SER A 149 0.62 2.39 23.42
C SER A 149 0.01 1.00 23.60
N ARG A 150 0.42 0.24 24.63
CA ARG A 150 -0.14 -1.08 24.91
C ARG A 150 -1.26 -0.97 25.94
N VAL A 151 -2.49 -1.27 25.55
CA VAL A 151 -3.65 -1.21 26.45
C VAL A 151 -3.66 -2.44 27.35
N THR A 152 -3.88 -2.22 28.65
CA THR A 152 -4.00 -3.27 29.66
C THR A 152 -5.40 -3.37 30.25
N MET A 153 -6.18 -2.28 30.20
CA MET A 153 -7.55 -2.26 30.72
C MET A 153 -8.37 -1.16 30.08
N ILE A 154 -9.66 -1.40 29.90
CA ILE A 154 -10.61 -0.38 29.45
C ILE A 154 -11.82 -0.44 30.39
N ARG A 155 -12.13 0.69 31.01
CA ARG A 155 -13.34 0.87 31.82
C ARG A 155 -14.31 1.80 31.13
N TYR A 156 -15.59 1.48 31.23
CA TYR A 156 -16.68 2.33 30.74
C TYR A 156 -17.59 2.72 31.91
N CYS A 157 -17.84 4.02 32.03
CA CYS A 157 -18.76 4.59 33.02
C CYS A 157 -19.32 5.91 32.48
N GLY A 158 -20.64 6.09 32.56
CA GLY A 158 -21.31 7.28 32.01
C GLY A 158 -21.10 7.39 30.50
N ASP A 159 -20.57 8.51 30.05
CA ASP A 159 -20.28 8.85 28.64
C ASP A 159 -18.79 8.71 28.29
N ALA A 160 -17.99 8.05 29.13
CA ALA A 160 -16.54 8.03 28.99
C ALA A 160 -15.93 6.62 29.04
N TYR A 161 -14.93 6.42 28.20
CA TYR A 161 -13.98 5.32 28.29
C TYR A 161 -12.70 5.77 28.99
N ARG A 162 -12.22 4.95 29.92
CA ARG A 162 -10.94 5.09 30.61
C ARG A 162 -10.02 3.97 30.13
N VAL A 163 -9.03 4.32 29.33
CA VAL A 163 -8.09 3.37 28.72
C VAL A 163 -6.78 3.44 29.50
N THR A 164 -6.42 2.35 30.18
CA THR A 164 -5.15 2.23 30.90
C THR A 164 -4.13 1.50 30.03
N THR A 165 -2.92 2.05 29.96
CA THR A 165 -1.79 1.54 29.19
C THR A 165 -0.78 0.80 30.07
N ALA A 166 0.18 0.09 29.48
CA ALA A 166 1.14 -0.74 30.21
C ALA A 166 2.13 0.08 31.06
N ASP A 167 2.34 1.36 30.73
CA ASP A 167 3.03 2.33 31.58
C ASP A 167 2.19 2.81 32.78
N ARG A 168 0.99 2.25 32.97
CA ARG A 168 0.01 2.56 34.03
C ARG A 168 -0.64 3.94 33.93
N LYS A 169 -0.49 4.65 32.81
CA LYS A 169 -1.28 5.88 32.57
C LYS A 169 -2.70 5.53 32.15
N THR A 170 -3.63 6.41 32.50
CA THR A 170 -5.04 6.28 32.09
C THR A 170 -5.44 7.49 31.27
N HIS A 171 -5.94 7.23 30.08
CA HIS A 171 -6.46 8.22 29.14
C HIS A 171 -7.99 8.18 29.18
N ILE A 172 -8.62 9.34 29.25
CA ILE A 172 -10.07 9.46 29.29
C ILE A 172 -10.54 9.98 27.94
N PHE A 173 -11.46 9.25 27.33
CA PHE A 173 -12.06 9.62 26.06
C PHE A 173 -13.58 9.70 26.22
N TRP A 174 -14.18 10.75 25.68
CA TRP A 174 -15.63 10.75 25.43
C TRP A 174 -15.99 9.59 24.50
N GLU A 175 -17.14 8.96 24.70
CA GLU A 175 -17.55 7.74 23.99
C GLU A 175 -17.50 7.85 22.46
N PHE A 176 -17.83 9.02 21.90
CA PHE A 176 -17.79 9.27 20.46
C PHE A 176 -16.37 9.43 19.89
N ASN A 177 -15.39 9.64 20.76
CA ASN A 177 -14.01 9.87 20.38
C ASN A 177 -13.12 8.62 20.47
N LEU A 178 -13.61 7.52 21.05
CA LEU A 178 -12.91 6.24 21.09
C LEU A 178 -13.51 5.25 20.08
N ARG A 179 -12.67 4.74 19.19
CA ARG A 179 -13.07 3.72 18.21
C ARG A 179 -12.48 2.37 18.56
N PHE A 180 -13.26 1.31 18.42
CA PHE A 180 -12.75 -0.05 18.48
C PHE A 180 -12.59 -0.61 17.07
N LYS A 181 -11.41 -1.16 16.80
CA LYS A 181 -11.08 -1.81 15.52
C LYS A 181 -10.40 -3.15 15.79
N THR A 182 -10.30 -3.95 14.75
CA THR A 182 -9.57 -5.21 14.77
C THR A 182 -8.54 -5.25 13.66
N ASP A 183 -7.36 -5.76 13.95
CA ASP A 183 -6.33 -6.08 12.97
C ASP A 183 -5.71 -7.44 13.31
N GLY A 184 -6.14 -8.47 12.57
CA GLY A 184 -5.63 -9.83 12.72
C GLY A 184 -4.45 -10.15 11.80
N SER A 185 -3.88 -9.14 11.14
CA SER A 185 -2.73 -9.33 10.24
C SER A 185 -1.43 -9.60 11.03
N PRO A 186 -0.33 -10.01 10.37
CA PRO A 186 0.97 -10.13 11.01
C PRO A 186 1.44 -8.83 11.70
N ASP A 187 1.03 -7.68 11.18
CA ASP A 187 1.32 -6.35 11.71
C ASP A 187 0.35 -5.91 12.81
N GLY A 188 -0.72 -6.66 13.04
CA GLY A 188 -1.68 -6.38 14.11
C GLY A 188 -1.09 -6.58 15.52
N PRO A 189 -1.80 -6.11 16.55
CA PRO A 189 -1.39 -6.34 17.93
C PRO A 189 -1.41 -7.83 18.30
N PRO A 190 -0.63 -8.26 19.30
CA PRO A 190 -0.75 -9.61 19.85
C PRO A 190 -2.11 -9.82 20.52
N ALA A 191 -2.60 -11.06 20.50
CA ALA A 191 -3.83 -11.44 21.20
C ALA A 191 -3.76 -11.07 22.69
N GLY A 192 -4.81 -10.44 23.21
CA GLY A 192 -4.87 -9.98 24.60
C GLY A 192 -4.02 -8.74 24.92
N GLY A 193 -3.32 -8.18 23.94
CA GLY A 193 -2.58 -6.92 24.09
C GLY A 193 -3.02 -5.87 23.09
N PRO A 194 -4.22 -5.24 23.23
CA PRO A 194 -4.70 -4.26 22.28
C PRO A 194 -3.77 -3.04 22.17
N ALA A 195 -3.75 -2.41 21.01
CA ALA A 195 -2.94 -1.23 20.72
C ALA A 195 -3.77 0.05 20.79
N LEU A 196 -3.28 1.06 21.50
CA LEU A 196 -3.82 2.42 21.47
C LEU A 196 -3.11 3.23 20.40
N ILE A 197 -3.86 3.73 19.41
CA ILE A 197 -3.34 4.65 18.38
C ILE A 197 -4.10 5.97 18.43
N GLY A 198 -3.35 7.07 18.49
CA GLY A 198 -3.91 8.42 18.40
C GLY A 198 -4.26 8.76 16.95
N THR A 199 -5.43 9.34 16.71
CA THR A 199 -5.89 9.71 15.36
C THR A 199 -6.38 11.16 15.23
N GLY A 200 -6.42 11.92 16.33
CA GLY A 200 -6.77 13.34 16.33
C GLY A 200 -5.53 14.25 16.35
N MET A 201 -5.61 15.41 15.69
CA MET A 201 -4.53 16.42 15.72
C MET A 201 -4.27 16.98 17.13
N GLN A 202 -5.20 16.78 18.08
CA GLN A 202 -5.11 17.25 19.46
C GLN A 202 -5.07 16.10 20.48
N GLY A 203 -4.96 14.84 20.05
CA GLY A 203 -4.96 13.67 20.95
C GLY A 203 -6.31 13.35 21.60
N ASP A 204 -7.38 14.05 21.21
CA ASP A 204 -8.75 13.89 21.73
C ASP A 204 -9.49 12.68 21.16
N ARG A 205 -8.99 12.11 20.05
CA ARG A 205 -9.54 10.93 19.38
C ARG A 205 -8.52 9.81 19.30
N ALA A 206 -8.96 8.62 19.66
CA ALA A 206 -8.12 7.44 19.63
C ALA A 206 -8.87 6.24 19.04
N THR A 207 -8.08 5.27 18.60
CA THR A 207 -8.56 3.95 18.24
C THR A 207 -7.86 2.93 19.13
N VAL A 208 -8.60 2.01 19.73
CA VAL A 208 -8.04 0.79 20.29
C VAL A 208 -8.21 -0.33 19.25
N VAL A 209 -7.10 -0.93 18.86
CA VAL A 209 -7.04 -2.02 17.90
C VAL A 209 -6.84 -3.32 18.66
N PHE A 210 -7.74 -4.27 18.46
CA PHE A 210 -7.67 -5.63 19.00
C PHE A 210 -7.15 -6.61 17.95
N ALA A 211 -6.59 -7.74 18.37
CA ALA A 211 -6.16 -8.77 17.43
C ALA A 211 -7.37 -9.46 16.78
N ARG A 212 -8.47 -9.62 17.54
CA ARG A 212 -9.68 -10.32 17.09
C ARG A 212 -10.95 -9.67 17.65
N PRO A 213 -12.10 -9.77 16.96
CA PRO A 213 -13.37 -9.22 17.45
C PRO A 213 -13.80 -9.78 18.81
N GLU A 214 -13.51 -11.06 19.07
CA GLU A 214 -13.93 -11.77 20.30
C GLU A 214 -13.26 -11.21 21.56
N GLU A 215 -12.16 -10.47 21.41
CA GLU A 215 -11.45 -9.84 22.52
C GLU A 215 -12.14 -8.56 23.01
N ILE A 216 -12.99 -7.91 22.19
CA ILE A 216 -13.50 -6.56 22.49
C ILE A 216 -14.38 -6.57 23.75
N SER A 217 -15.51 -7.29 23.73
CA SER A 217 -16.47 -7.25 24.84
C SER A 217 -15.89 -7.73 26.17
N PRO A 218 -15.11 -8.83 26.24
CA PRO A 218 -14.49 -9.28 27.50
C PRO A 218 -13.47 -8.30 28.08
N PHE A 219 -12.83 -7.47 27.25
CA PHE A 219 -11.81 -6.51 27.69
C PHE A 219 -12.41 -5.22 28.26
N LEU A 220 -13.70 -4.96 27.99
CA LEU A 220 -14.44 -3.78 28.45
C LEU A 220 -15.11 -4.06 29.81
N GLN A 221 -14.68 -3.33 30.84
CA GLN A 221 -15.27 -3.44 32.18
C GLN A 221 -16.24 -2.28 32.43
N ARG A 222 -17.50 -2.57 32.79
CA ARG A 222 -18.43 -1.55 33.27
C ARG A 222 -18.12 -1.24 34.73
N GLN A 223 -17.33 -0.18 34.96
CA GLN A 223 -16.87 0.20 36.28
C GLN A 223 -16.65 1.72 36.35
N CYS A 224 -17.32 2.35 37.30
CA CYS A 224 -17.07 3.75 37.65
C CYS A 224 -15.87 3.84 38.62
N PRO A 225 -15.18 5.01 38.67
CA PRO A 225 -14.09 5.25 39.62
C PRO A 225 -14.50 4.96 41.07
#